data_AF-A0A4R5XSG8-F1
#
_entry.id   AF-A0A4R5XSG8-F1
#
_cell.length_a   1.000
_cell.length_b   1.000
_cell.length_c   1.000
_cell.angle_alpha   90.00
_cell.angle_beta   90.00
_cell.angle_gamma   90.00
#
_symmetry.space_group_name_H-M   'P 1'
#
loop_
_entity.id
_entity.type
_entity.pdbx_description
1 polymer ?
#
loop_
_entity_poly.entity_id
_entity_poly.type
_entity_poly.pdbx_seq_one_letter_code
_entity_poly.pdbx_strand_id
1 'polypeptide(L)'
;MYSDQELLSSINKQIPFLLKRYPQFKSVIPYKREMSATKYRYGYEIQDEKRLLYIYKEFLKTSEEFKPNSMYDVYSNGAMVQGSKTFDQAYEYTRAWP
;
A
#
# COMPACT_ATOMS: atom_id res chain seq x y z
N MET A 1 6.39 -3.14 17.03
CA MET A 1 6.56 -1.83 16.37
C MET A 1 7.54 -2.00 15.22
N TYR A 2 7.63 -1.04 14.30
CA TYR A 2 8.53 -1.08 13.15
C TYR A 2 9.24 0.27 12.97
N SER A 3 10.48 0.27 12.54
CA SER A 3 11.15 1.47 12.03
C SER A 3 10.74 1.79 10.58
N ASP A 4 11.02 3.01 10.13
CA ASP A 4 10.82 3.41 8.73
C ASP A 4 11.55 2.47 7.75
N GLN A 5 12.82 2.15 8.08
CA GLN A 5 13.66 1.29 7.25
C GLN A 5 13.12 -0.15 7.19
N GLU A 6 12.61 -0.70 8.30
CA GLU A 6 12.02 -2.03 8.30
C GLU A 6 10.75 -2.10 7.46
N LEU A 7 9.89 -1.08 7.53
CA LEU A 7 8.68 -1.01 6.71
C LEU A 7 9.03 -0.94 5.22
N LEU A 8 9.93 -0.04 4.83
CA LEU A 8 10.37 0.09 3.44
C LEU A 8 11.11 -1.16 2.95
N SER A 9 11.94 -1.78 3.78
CA SER A 9 12.64 -3.03 3.45
C SER A 9 11.65 -4.18 3.22
N SER A 10 10.64 -4.30 4.10
CA SER A 10 9.57 -5.31 3.96
C SER A 10 8.76 -5.12 2.68
N ILE A 11 8.39 -3.88 2.35
CA ILE A 11 7.70 -3.52 1.11
C ILE A 11 8.55 -3.89 -0.11
N ASN A 12 9.80 -3.45 -0.15
CA ASN A 12 10.70 -3.71 -1.26
C ASN A 12 10.91 -5.21 -1.51
N LYS A 13 11.01 -6.02 -0.44
CA LYS A 13 11.15 -7.47 -0.55
C LYS A 13 9.94 -8.14 -1.21
N GLN A 14 8.74 -7.57 -1.09
CA GLN A 14 7.53 -8.15 -1.67
C GLN A 14 7.32 -7.77 -3.15
N ILE A 15 7.90 -6.66 -3.61
CA ILE A 15 7.69 -6.15 -4.98
C ILE A 15 7.93 -7.20 -6.07
N PRO A 16 9.04 -7.97 -6.09
CA PRO A 16 9.27 -8.98 -7.12
C PRO A 16 8.18 -10.06 -7.14
N PHE A 17 7.66 -10.44 -5.98
CA PHE A 17 6.58 -11.43 -5.87
C PHE A 17 5.26 -10.87 -6.40
N LEU A 18 4.96 -9.60 -6.14
CA LEU A 18 3.78 -8.91 -6.66
C LEU A 18 3.82 -8.82 -8.19
N LEU A 19 4.95 -8.39 -8.76
CA LEU A 19 5.13 -8.33 -10.21
C LEU A 19 5.00 -9.71 -10.88
N LYS A 20 5.50 -10.77 -10.23
CA LYS A 20 5.34 -12.14 -10.73
C LYS A 20 3.90 -12.64 -10.63
N ARG A 21 3.20 -12.31 -9.55
CA ARG A 21 1.84 -12.79 -9.26
C ARG A 21 0.78 -12.07 -10.08
N TYR A 22 1.01 -10.79 -10.40
CA TYR A 22 0.07 -9.92 -11.12
C TYR A 22 0.70 -9.43 -12.43
N PRO A 23 0.63 -10.22 -13.52
CA PRO A 23 1.26 -9.88 -14.79
C PRO A 23 0.79 -8.57 -15.42
N GLN A 24 -0.39 -8.07 -15.02
CA GLN A 24 -0.94 -6.80 -15.47
C GLN A 24 -0.26 -5.58 -14.84
N PHE A 25 0.50 -5.75 -13.76
CA PHE A 25 1.26 -4.65 -13.16
C PHE A 25 2.45 -4.31 -14.06
N LYS A 26 2.44 -3.09 -14.60
CA LYS A 26 3.56 -2.55 -15.38
C LYS A 26 4.68 -2.09 -14.46
N SER A 27 4.34 -1.51 -13.31
CA SER A 27 5.31 -1.19 -12.27
C SER A 27 4.67 -1.29 -10.88
N VAL A 28 5.53 -1.59 -9.90
CA VAL A 28 5.19 -1.54 -8.48
C VAL A 28 6.38 -0.90 -7.78
N ILE A 29 6.15 0.20 -7.07
CA ILE A 29 7.19 0.89 -6.28
C ILE A 29 6.73 1.10 -4.84
N PRO A 30 7.65 1.25 -3.88
CA PRO A 30 7.28 1.58 -2.51
C PRO A 30 6.54 2.91 -2.44
N TYR A 31 5.40 2.91 -1.75
CA TYR A 31 4.65 4.12 -1.45
C TYR A 31 4.77 4.45 0.03
N LYS A 32 5.18 5.68 0.31
CA LYS A 32 5.21 6.29 1.64
C LYS A 32 4.61 7.68 1.56
N ARG A 33 3.69 8.00 2.47
CA ARG A 33 3.11 9.34 2.57
C ARG A 33 2.87 9.75 4.01
N GLU A 34 3.33 10.93 4.38
CA GLU A 34 2.96 11.59 5.63
C GLU A 34 1.58 12.22 5.48
N MET A 35 0.66 11.87 6.39
CA MET A 35 -0.70 12.43 6.45
C MET A 35 -0.81 13.49 7.55
N SER A 36 -0.09 13.29 8.65
CA SER A 36 0.12 14.24 9.74
C SER A 36 1.40 13.89 10.48
N ALA A 37 1.81 14.73 11.44
CA ALA A 37 2.99 14.49 12.28
C ALA A 37 3.00 13.11 12.97
N THR A 38 1.83 12.52 13.21
CA THR A 38 1.69 11.23 13.89
C THR A 38 1.11 10.13 12.99
N LYS A 39 0.76 10.41 11.74
CA LYS A 39 0.06 9.45 10.87
C LYS A 39 0.71 9.35 9.49
N TYR A 40 1.05 8.13 9.10
CA TYR A 40 1.72 7.82 7.86
C TYR A 40 1.03 6.67 7.12
N ARG A 41 1.23 6.60 5.82
CA ARG A 41 0.81 5.51 4.94
C ARG A 41 2.02 4.83 4.36
N TYR A 42 2.03 3.50 4.40
CA TYR A 42 3.07 2.66 3.79
C TYR A 42 2.43 1.56 2.95
N GLY A 43 2.96 1.34 1.75
CA GLY A 43 2.50 0.27 0.88
C GLY A 43 3.09 0.37 -0.51
N TYR A 44 2.23 0.30 -1.51
CA TYR A 44 2.62 0.19 -2.91
C TYR A 44 1.90 1.23 -3.75
N GLU A 45 2.64 1.87 -4.63
CA GLU A 45 2.10 2.54 -5.81
C GLU A 45 2.26 1.57 -6.97
N ILE A 46 1.16 1.31 -7.67
CA ILE A 46 1.05 0.27 -8.67
C ILE A 46 0.48 0.90 -9.94
N GLN A 47 1.26 0.88 -11.02
CA GLN A 47 0.77 1.22 -12.35
C GLN A 47 0.37 -0.08 -13.04
N ASP A 48 -0.93 -0.22 -13.36
CA ASP A 48 -1.39 -1.23 -14.31
C ASP A 48 -1.61 -0.60 -15.70
N GLU A 49 -2.19 -1.34 -16.65
CA GLU A 49 -2.43 -0.85 -18.02
C GLU A 49 -3.37 0.34 -18.12
N LYS A 50 -4.24 0.55 -17.13
CA LYS A 50 -5.36 1.50 -17.25
C LYS A 50 -5.29 2.61 -16.22
N ARG A 51 -4.61 2.41 -15.09
CA ARG A 51 -4.69 3.31 -13.94
C ARG A 51 -3.53 3.16 -12.96
N LEU A 52 -3.43 4.16 -12.10
CA LEU A 52 -2.52 4.20 -10.97
C LEU A 52 -3.29 3.87 -9.68
N LEU A 53 -2.81 2.87 -8.95
CA LEU A 53 -3.40 2.35 -7.72
C LEU A 53 -2.44 2.57 -6.56
N TYR A 54 -2.97 2.87 -5.39
CA TYR A 54 -2.22 2.93 -4.14
C TYR A 54 -2.83 1.95 -3.15
N ILE A 55 -2.10 0.91 -2.78
CA ILE A 55 -2.52 -0.07 -1.77
C ILE A 55 -1.60 0.10 -0.57
N TYR A 56 -2.14 0.54 0.57
CA TYR A 56 -1.34 0.90 1.73
C TYR A 56 -1.99 0.49 3.05
N LYS A 57 -1.20 0.53 4.12
CA LYS A 57 -1.67 0.49 5.51
C LYS A 57 -1.35 1.82 6.17
N GLU A 58 -2.19 2.24 7.10
CA GLU A 58 -1.93 3.39 7.94
C GLU A 58 -1.14 2.97 9.18
N PHE A 59 -0.19 3.82 9.57
CA PHE A 59 0.65 3.63 10.73
C PHE A 59 0.66 4.90 11.58
N LEU A 60 0.64 4.73 12.89
CA LEU A 60 0.87 5.80 13.86
C LEU A 60 2.35 5.86 14.20
N LYS A 61 2.94 7.05 14.10
CA LYS A 61 4.31 7.33 14.50
C LYS A 61 4.35 7.70 15.99
N THR A 62 5.19 7.02 16.77
CA THR A 62 5.49 7.35 18.18
C THR A 62 6.99 7.47 18.35
N SER A 63 7.48 8.68 18.66
CA SER A 63 8.91 9.05 18.70
C SER A 63 9.65 8.75 17.39
N GLU A 64 10.08 7.50 17.18
CA GLU A 64 10.79 7.03 15.98
C GLU A 64 10.24 5.70 15.42
N GLU A 65 9.17 5.18 16.02
CA GLU A 65 8.58 3.90 15.67
C GLU A 65 7.20 4.06 15.02
N PHE A 66 6.81 3.07 14.23
CA PHE A 66 5.53 2.97 13.55
C PHE A 66 4.73 1.79 14.09
N LYS A 67 3.48 2.06 14.47
CA LYS A 67 2.50 1.06 14.88
C LYS A 67 1.41 0.94 13.81
N PRO A 68 1.07 -0.28 13.36
CA PRO A 68 -0.03 -0.45 12.41
C PRO A 68 -1.32 0.07 13.04
N ASN A 69 -2.05 0.88 12.28
CA ASN A 69 -3.29 1.53 12.70
C ASN A 69 -4.49 1.16 11.82
N SER A 70 -4.26 0.61 10.63
CA SER A 70 -5.31 0.09 9.77
C SER A 70 -4.93 -1.23 9.11
N MET A 71 -5.94 -1.87 8.52
CA MET A 71 -5.75 -2.94 7.55
C MET A 71 -5.33 -2.35 6.19
N TYR A 72 -5.26 -3.15 5.11
CA TYR A 72 -4.99 -2.59 3.79
C TYR A 72 -6.15 -1.72 3.32
N ASP A 73 -5.85 -0.50 2.92
CA ASP A 73 -6.73 0.44 2.26
C ASP A 73 -6.24 0.63 0.83
N VAL A 74 -7.17 0.87 -0.09
CA VAL A 74 -6.87 1.11 -1.50
C VAL A 74 -7.40 2.43 -1.96
N TYR A 75 -6.58 3.18 -2.68
CA TYR A 75 -6.94 4.43 -3.31
C TYR A 75 -6.63 4.38 -4.80
N SER A 76 -7.60 4.75 -5.63
CA SER A 76 -7.49 4.74 -7.10
C SER A 76 -8.41 5.80 -7.69
N ASN A 77 -7.89 6.66 -8.58
CA ASN A 77 -8.68 7.63 -9.35
C ASN A 77 -9.73 8.40 -8.51
N GLY A 78 -9.37 8.87 -7.31
CA GLY A 78 -10.28 9.61 -6.44
C GLY A 78 -11.18 8.77 -5.53
N ALA A 79 -11.26 7.45 -5.75
CA ALA A 79 -12.01 6.52 -4.93
C ALA A 79 -11.13 5.86 -3.86
N MET A 80 -11.70 5.66 -2.66
CA MET A 80 -11.06 4.94 -1.56
C MET A 80 -11.92 3.77 -1.10
N VAL A 81 -11.31 2.60 -0.96
CA VAL A 81 -11.89 1.43 -0.29
C VAL A 81 -11.05 1.13 0.95
N GLN A 82 -11.69 1.02 2.10
CA GLN A 82 -11.01 0.77 3.38
C GLN A 82 -11.24 -0.64 3.89
N GLY A 83 -10.32 -1.14 4.73
CA GLY A 83 -10.56 -2.31 5.58
C GLY A 83 -10.33 -3.68 4.93
N SER A 84 -9.51 -3.76 3.88
CA SER A 84 -9.13 -5.05 3.28
C SER A 84 -8.11 -5.78 4.15
N LYS A 85 -8.37 -7.04 4.51
CA LYS A 85 -7.47 -7.80 5.41
C LYS A 85 -6.15 -8.20 4.76
N THR A 86 -6.13 -8.31 3.43
CA THR A 86 -4.97 -8.75 2.63
C THR A 86 -4.77 -7.85 1.41
N PHE A 87 -3.55 -7.87 0.85
CA PHE A 87 -3.24 -7.17 -0.40
C PHE A 87 -4.16 -7.64 -1.54
N ASP A 88 -4.35 -8.95 -1.67
CA ASP A 88 -5.13 -9.54 -2.76
C ASP A 88 -6.59 -9.07 -2.72
N GLN A 89 -7.21 -9.07 -1.53
CA GLN A 89 -8.57 -8.55 -1.36
C GLN A 89 -8.65 -7.07 -1.73
N ALA A 90 -7.69 -6.28 -1.26
CA ALA A 90 -7.56 -4.86 -1.60
C ALA A 90 -7.52 -4.67 -3.13
N TYR A 91 -6.67 -5.43 -3.81
CA TYR A 91 -6.54 -5.32 -5.26
C TYR A 91 -7.81 -5.77 -6.00
N GLU A 92 -8.43 -6.88 -5.61
CA GLU A 92 -9.67 -7.36 -6.24
C GLU A 92 -10.82 -6.34 -6.13
N TYR A 93 -10.92 -5.59 -5.02
CA TYR A 93 -11.90 -4.50 -4.92
C TYR A 93 -11.73 -3.47 -6.02
N THR A 94 -10.50 -3.15 -6.44
CA THR A 94 -10.29 -2.20 -7.54
C THR A 94 -10.85 -2.73 -8.85
N ARG A 95 -10.85 -4.06 -9.07
CA ARG A 95 -11.33 -4.66 -10.31
C ARG A 95 -12.85 -4.61 -10.46
N ALA A 96 -13.57 -4.48 -9.34
CA ALA A 96 -15.02 -4.30 -9.33
C ALA A 96 -15.46 -2.86 -9.65
N TRP A 97 -14.52 -1.92 -9.76
CA TRP A 97 -14.80 -0.51 -10.03
C TRP A 97 -14.47 -0.22 -11.51
N PRO A 98 -15.42 0.39 -12.25
CA PRO A 98 -15.27 0.66 -13.69
C PRO A 98 -14.08 1.58 -14.01
#